data_AF-C6M2T9-F1
#
_entry.id   AF-C6M2T9-F1
#
_cell.length_a   1.000
_cell.length_b   1.000
_cell.length_c   1.000
_cell.angle_alpha   90.00
_cell.angle_beta   90.00
_cell.angle_gamma   90.00
#
_symmetry.space_group_name_H-M   'P 1'
#
loop_
_entity.id
_entity.type
_entity.pdbx_description
1 polymer ?
#
loop_
_entity_poly.entity_id
_entity_poly.type
_entity_poly.pdbx_seq_one_letter_code
_entity_poly.pdbx_strand_id
1 'polypeptide(L)'
;MNNTIFFQVHENPKSSLENFITFCRNKLTAFGSDCWDNNQWRDTFNLHNIQVRFSTDRVKSTSYQYEPLSEPFIDFAKAYIRYVYSQQPVRQLSRHLESLRMVEMALYNVKDNCDILQLDNLVINEVETLVLKK
;
A
#
# COMPACT_ATOMS: atom_id res chain seq x y z
N MET A 1 -13.48 21.58 8.90
CA MET A 1 -13.65 20.32 8.15
C MET A 1 -13.37 19.18 9.12
N ASN A 2 -14.42 18.42 9.47
CA ASN A 2 -14.32 17.35 10.47
C ASN A 2 -13.62 16.13 9.86
N ASN A 3 -12.29 16.09 9.97
CA ASN A 3 -11.48 14.91 9.65
C ASN A 3 -11.61 13.88 10.77
N THR A 4 -12.70 13.13 10.76
CA THR A 4 -12.88 12.02 11.71
C THR A 4 -13.54 10.86 10.98
N ILE A 5 -12.82 10.25 10.04
CA ILE A 5 -13.02 8.84 9.74
C ILE A 5 -11.97 8.08 10.55
N PHE A 6 -12.10 8.13 11.87
CA PHE A 6 -11.72 6.94 12.62
C PHE A 6 -12.82 5.95 12.28
N PHE A 7 -12.49 4.93 11.51
CA PHE A 7 -13.31 3.72 11.48
C PHE A 7 -13.63 3.41 12.94
N GLN A 8 -14.91 3.22 13.25
CA GLN A 8 -15.28 2.72 14.57
C GLN A 8 -14.36 1.53 14.82
N VAL A 9 -13.56 1.58 15.89
CA VAL A 9 -12.61 0.51 16.20
C VAL A 9 -13.47 -0.73 16.36
N HIS A 10 -13.50 -1.58 15.33
CA HIS A 10 -14.20 -2.84 15.44
C HIS A 10 -13.37 -3.69 16.39
N GLU A 11 -14.05 -4.49 17.22
CA GLU A 11 -13.38 -5.39 18.18
C GLU A 11 -12.42 -6.38 17.47
N ASN A 12 -12.53 -6.53 16.15
CA ASN A 12 -11.69 -7.37 15.31
C ASN A 12 -10.82 -6.55 14.32
N PRO A 13 -9.48 -6.67 14.38
CA PRO A 13 -8.55 -6.06 13.43
C PRO A 13 -8.82 -6.45 11.97
N LYS A 14 -9.21 -7.71 11.72
CA LYS A 14 -9.54 -8.19 10.37
C LYS A 14 -10.71 -7.43 9.75
N SER A 15 -11.80 -7.27 10.50
CA SER A 15 -12.97 -6.52 10.03
C SER A 15 -12.66 -5.05 9.83
N SER A 16 -11.80 -4.47 10.68
CA SER A 16 -11.34 -3.09 10.51
C SER A 16 -10.54 -2.93 9.20
N LEU A 17 -9.65 -3.87 8.89
CA LEU A 17 -8.87 -3.88 7.66
C LEU A 17 -9.78 -4.05 6.42
N GLU A 18 -10.70 -5.01 6.44
CA GLU A 18 -11.65 -5.26 5.35
C GLU A 18 -12.52 -4.02 5.08
N ASN A 19 -13.01 -3.36 6.14
CA ASN A 19 -13.80 -2.14 6.02
C ASN A 19 -12.98 -0.96 5.48
N PHE A 20 -11.71 -0.83 5.90
CA PHE A 20 -10.80 0.17 5.37
C PHE A 20 -10.55 -0.03 3.87
N ILE A 21 -10.23 -1.25 3.44
CA ILE A 21 -10.01 -1.60 2.03
C ILE A 21 -11.28 -1.34 1.22
N THR A 22 -12.44 -1.79 1.72
CA THR A 22 -13.74 -1.60 1.06
C THR A 22 -14.08 -0.12 0.90
N PHE A 23 -13.86 0.70 1.94
CA PHE A 23 -14.05 2.14 1.88
C PHE A 23 -13.15 2.78 0.81
N CYS A 24 -11.85 2.47 0.82
CA CYS A 24 -10.91 3.04 -0.14
C CYS A 24 -11.21 2.62 -1.58
N ARG A 25 -11.62 1.37 -1.80
CA ARG A 25 -11.99 0.85 -3.12
C ARG A 25 -13.26 1.50 -3.65
N ASN A 26 -14.31 1.58 -2.82
CA ASN A 26 -15.66 1.86 -3.28
C ASN A 26 -16.10 3.31 -3.09
N LYS A 27 -15.43 4.09 -2.23
CA LYS A 27 -15.82 5.47 -1.89
C LYS A 27 -14.83 6.53 -2.35
N LEU A 28 -13.56 6.18 -2.55
CA LEU A 28 -12.54 7.11 -3.01
C LEU A 28 -12.28 6.93 -4.52
N THR A 29 -12.07 8.04 -5.23
CA THR A 29 -11.95 8.07 -6.71
C THR A 29 -10.56 8.45 -7.22
N ALA A 30 -9.58 8.68 -6.34
CA ALA A 30 -8.21 8.96 -6.74
C ALA A 30 -7.66 7.83 -7.64
N PHE A 31 -6.92 8.23 -8.69
CA PHE A 31 -6.43 7.37 -9.78
C PHE A 31 -7.51 6.76 -10.71
N GLY A 32 -8.78 7.14 -10.57
CA GLY A 32 -9.90 6.63 -11.38
C GLY A 32 -10.63 5.46 -10.72
N SER A 33 -11.93 5.32 -11.00
CA SER A 33 -12.78 4.29 -10.36
C SER A 33 -12.45 2.86 -10.80
N ASP A 34 -11.88 2.69 -11.99
CA ASP A 34 -11.52 1.43 -12.64
C ASP A 34 -10.07 0.98 -12.36
N CYS A 35 -9.28 1.77 -11.62
CA CYS A 35 -7.86 1.46 -11.47
C CYS A 35 -7.60 0.25 -10.55
N TRP A 36 -8.53 -0.13 -9.68
CA TRP A 36 -8.29 -1.08 -8.58
C TRP A 36 -7.73 -2.43 -9.06
N ASP A 37 -8.27 -2.98 -10.13
CA ASP A 37 -7.90 -4.30 -10.64
C ASP A 37 -6.51 -4.29 -11.35
N ASN A 38 -5.95 -3.11 -11.60
CA ASN A 38 -4.61 -2.93 -12.15
C ASN A 38 -3.56 -2.73 -11.04
N ASN A 39 -2.32 -3.15 -11.31
CA ASN A 39 -1.17 -2.96 -10.41
C ASN A 39 -0.28 -1.76 -10.79
N GLN A 40 -0.71 -1.00 -11.80
CA GLN A 40 -0.12 0.27 -12.18
C GLN A 40 -1.22 1.32 -12.33
N TRP A 41 -1.15 2.36 -11.50
CA TRP A 41 -2.10 3.45 -11.50
C TRP A 41 -1.48 4.72 -12.06
N ARG A 42 -2.33 5.57 -12.64
CA ARG A 42 -1.94 6.85 -13.21
C ARG A 42 -2.96 7.91 -12.81
N ASP A 43 -2.46 9.10 -12.56
CA ASP A 43 -3.28 10.30 -12.31
C ASP A 43 -2.52 11.53 -12.79
N THR A 44 -3.15 12.70 -12.77
CA THR A 44 -2.53 13.99 -13.08
C THR A 44 -2.72 14.93 -11.89
N PHE A 45 -1.62 15.44 -11.35
CA PHE A 45 -1.65 16.46 -10.31
C PHE A 45 -1.06 17.77 -10.82
N ASN A 46 -1.93 18.74 -11.10
CA ASN A 46 -1.58 19.95 -11.85
C ASN A 46 -0.98 19.59 -13.23
N LEU A 47 0.29 19.90 -13.45
CA LEU A 47 1.02 19.61 -14.69
C LEU A 47 1.84 18.31 -14.62
N HIS A 48 1.79 17.59 -13.49
CA HIS A 48 2.63 16.42 -13.25
C HIS A 48 1.84 15.13 -13.45
N ASN A 49 2.39 14.23 -14.25
CA ASN A 49 1.90 12.86 -14.35
C ASN A 49 2.33 12.09 -13.10
N ILE A 50 1.35 11.53 -12.39
CA ILE A 50 1.57 10.67 -11.23
C ILE A 50 1.46 9.23 -11.70
N GLN A 51 2.42 8.41 -11.31
CA GLN A 51 2.41 6.99 -11.58
C GLN A 51 2.76 6.23 -10.31
N VAL A 52 1.99 5.17 -10.05
CA VAL A 52 2.19 4.26 -8.94
C VAL A 52 2.26 2.86 -9.50
N ARG A 53 3.25 2.07 -9.09
CA ARG A 53 3.37 0.65 -9.43
C ARG A 53 3.48 -0.17 -8.15
N PHE A 54 2.51 -1.04 -7.94
CA PHE A 54 2.43 -1.96 -6.81
C PHE A 54 3.23 -3.22 -7.13
N SER A 55 4.56 -3.10 -7.14
CA SER A 55 5.48 -4.21 -7.35
C SER A 55 6.25 -4.54 -6.08
N THR A 56 6.60 -5.82 -5.90
CA THR A 56 7.53 -6.24 -4.85
C THR A 56 8.99 -5.90 -5.24
N ASP A 57 9.84 -5.71 -4.23
CA ASP A 57 11.30 -5.62 -4.39
C ASP A 57 11.99 -6.98 -4.15
N ARG A 58 11.23 -8.06 -3.83
CA ARG A 58 11.75 -9.44 -3.72
C ARG A 58 12.24 -9.99 -5.06
N VAL A 59 11.72 -9.45 -6.17
CA VAL A 59 12.12 -9.81 -7.54
C VAL A 59 12.52 -8.55 -8.29
N LYS A 60 13.62 -8.63 -9.04
CA LYS A 60 14.14 -7.51 -9.81
C LYS A 60 13.10 -7.04 -10.84
N SER A 61 12.71 -5.78 -10.75
CA SER A 61 11.79 -5.16 -11.71
C SER A 61 12.52 -4.35 -12.79
N THR A 62 11.88 -4.23 -13.94
CA THR A 62 12.28 -3.38 -15.06
C THR A 62 11.09 -2.53 -15.49
N SER A 63 11.27 -1.67 -16.51
CA SER A 63 10.15 -0.92 -17.09
C SER A 63 9.06 -1.82 -17.66
N TYR A 64 9.42 -3.01 -18.17
CA TYR A 64 8.53 -3.92 -18.91
C TYR A 64 8.05 -5.13 -18.10
N GLN A 65 8.80 -5.52 -17.06
CA GLN A 65 8.51 -6.71 -16.27
C GLN A 65 8.64 -6.37 -14.78
N TYR A 66 7.63 -6.75 -14.01
CA TYR A 66 7.65 -6.68 -12.55
C TYR A 66 6.72 -7.74 -12.00
N GLU A 67 6.96 -8.14 -10.75
CA GLU A 67 6.00 -8.93 -9.99
C GLU A 67 5.20 -8.01 -9.07
N PRO A 68 3.87 -8.19 -8.98
CA PRO A 68 3.06 -7.43 -8.04
C PRO A 68 3.48 -7.63 -6.59
N LEU A 69 3.06 -6.74 -5.70
CA LEU A 69 3.05 -7.05 -4.27
C LEU A 69 2.20 -8.30 -4.03
N SER A 70 2.58 -9.11 -3.04
CA SER A 70 1.89 -10.38 -2.77
C SER A 70 0.51 -10.17 -2.16
N GLU A 71 -0.42 -11.09 -2.42
CA GLU A 71 -1.65 -11.20 -1.65
C GLU A 71 -1.34 -11.77 -0.25
N PRO A 72 -2.05 -11.34 0.82
CA PRO A 72 -3.11 -10.32 0.82
C PRO A 72 -2.62 -8.86 0.95
N PHE A 73 -1.30 -8.62 1.01
CA PHE A 73 -0.73 -7.29 1.26
C PHE A 73 -1.13 -6.23 0.23
N ILE A 74 -1.21 -6.61 -1.05
CA ILE A 74 -1.40 -5.65 -2.15
C ILE A 74 -2.71 -4.87 -2.03
N ASP A 75 -3.79 -5.47 -1.53
CA ASP A 75 -5.06 -4.78 -1.31
C ASP A 75 -4.94 -3.71 -0.21
N PHE A 76 -4.21 -4.01 0.87
CA PHE A 76 -3.87 -3.01 1.89
C PHE A 76 -3.01 -1.87 1.31
N ALA A 77 -1.98 -2.21 0.52
CA ALA A 77 -1.11 -1.22 -0.11
C ALA A 77 -1.88 -0.28 -1.05
N LYS A 78 -2.77 -0.84 -1.88
CA LYS A 78 -3.68 -0.08 -2.77
C LYS A 78 -4.60 0.83 -1.97
N ALA A 79 -5.23 0.31 -0.91
CA ALA A 79 -6.09 1.10 -0.03
C ALA A 79 -5.32 2.27 0.61
N TYR A 80 -4.14 2.01 1.18
CA TYR A 80 -3.29 3.03 1.80
C TYR A 80 -2.90 4.14 0.81
N ILE A 81 -2.39 3.79 -0.38
CA ILE A 81 -2.00 4.79 -1.39
C ILE A 81 -3.18 5.64 -1.82
N ARG A 82 -4.33 5.01 -2.12
CA ARG A 82 -5.54 5.75 -2.53
C ARG A 82 -6.03 6.65 -1.41
N TYR A 83 -6.01 6.18 -0.16
CA TYR A 83 -6.41 6.96 1.01
C TYR A 83 -5.53 8.19 1.18
N VAL A 84 -4.22 8.01 1.33
CA VAL A 84 -3.25 9.11 1.54
C VAL A 84 -3.36 10.14 0.43
N TYR A 85 -3.40 9.69 -0.83
CA TYR A 85 -3.49 10.59 -1.97
C TYR A 85 -4.84 11.33 -2.03
N SER A 86 -5.95 10.69 -1.65
CA SER A 86 -7.25 11.36 -1.60
C SER A 86 -7.33 12.41 -0.50
N GLN A 87 -6.63 12.22 0.62
CA GLN A 87 -6.58 13.20 1.71
C GLN A 87 -5.68 14.37 1.37
N GLN A 88 -4.50 14.09 0.80
CA GLN A 88 -3.52 15.10 0.43
C GLN A 88 -2.77 14.65 -0.83
N PRO A 89 -3.23 15.09 -2.01
CA PRO A 89 -2.55 14.78 -3.25
C PRO A 89 -1.11 15.32 -3.24
N VAL A 90 -0.15 14.46 -3.59
CA VAL A 90 1.29 14.79 -3.63
C VAL A 90 1.90 14.46 -4.99
N ARG A 91 2.97 15.17 -5.36
CA ARG A 91 3.67 14.95 -6.64
C ARG A 91 4.43 13.63 -6.71
N GLN A 92 4.81 13.05 -5.56
CA GLN A 92 5.66 11.87 -5.53
C GLN A 92 5.22 10.90 -4.45
N LEU A 93 4.96 9.65 -4.85
CA LEU A 93 4.60 8.54 -3.96
C LEU A 93 5.72 7.49 -3.82
N SER A 94 6.95 7.80 -4.27
CA SER A 94 8.06 6.84 -4.27
C SER A 94 8.40 6.36 -2.86
N ARG A 95 8.50 7.28 -1.89
CA ARG A 95 8.78 6.95 -0.49
C ARG A 95 7.68 6.09 0.14
N HIS A 96 6.41 6.37 -0.19
CA HIS A 96 5.29 5.57 0.30
C HIS A 96 5.35 4.14 -0.24
N LEU A 97 5.59 3.99 -1.55
CA LEU A 97 5.75 2.67 -2.17
C LEU A 97 6.98 1.92 -1.65
N GLU A 98 8.10 2.61 -1.47
CA GLU A 98 9.32 2.03 -0.90
C GLU A 98 9.07 1.49 0.52
N SER A 99 8.42 2.27 1.38
CA SER A 99 8.05 1.81 2.72
C SER A 99 7.12 0.59 2.66
N LEU A 100 6.10 0.60 1.80
CA LEU A 100 5.20 -0.55 1.63
C LEU A 100 5.94 -1.81 1.18
N ARG A 101 6.91 -1.68 0.27
CA ARG A 101 7.73 -2.81 -0.21
C ARG A 101 8.61 -3.37 0.91
N MET A 102 9.20 -2.52 1.74
CA MET A 102 9.99 -2.97 2.89
C MET A 102 9.13 -3.76 3.88
N VAL A 103 7.90 -3.30 4.14
CA VAL A 103 6.96 -4.02 5.01
C VAL A 103 6.55 -5.37 4.39
N GLU A 104 6.24 -5.40 3.09
CA GLU A 104 5.91 -6.66 2.40
C GLU A 104 7.06 -7.67 2.45
N MET A 105 8.29 -7.22 2.20
CA MET A 105 9.50 -8.05 2.29
C MET A 105 9.72 -8.57 3.71
N ALA A 106 9.57 -7.72 4.72
CA ALA A 106 9.76 -8.12 6.12
C ALA A 106 8.71 -9.14 6.58
N LEU A 107 7.44 -8.94 6.19
CA LEU A 107 6.37 -9.90 6.43
C LEU A 107 6.71 -11.26 5.80
N TYR A 108 7.11 -11.26 4.52
CA TYR A 108 7.54 -12.47 3.84
C TYR A 108 8.70 -13.17 4.57
N ASN A 109 9.75 -12.43 4.92
CA ASN A 109 10.95 -12.98 5.56
C ASN A 109 10.68 -13.58 6.95
N VAL A 110 9.80 -12.96 7.74
CA VAL A 110 9.57 -13.32 9.15
C VAL A 110 8.40 -14.29 9.32
N LYS A 111 7.36 -14.17 8.49
CA LYS A 111 6.10 -14.89 8.65
C LYS A 111 5.82 -15.91 7.55
N ASP A 112 6.63 -15.92 6.49
CA ASP A 112 6.39 -16.70 5.27
C ASP A 112 4.99 -16.42 4.65
N ASN A 113 4.50 -15.21 4.91
CA ASN A 113 3.19 -14.71 4.48
C ASN A 113 3.25 -13.19 4.45
N CYS A 114 2.54 -12.56 3.50
CA CYS A 114 2.46 -11.12 3.37
C CYS A 114 1.14 -10.58 3.93
N ASP A 115 0.72 -11.02 5.11
CA ASP A 115 -0.50 -10.50 5.75
C ASP A 115 -0.16 -9.35 6.72
N ILE A 116 -0.68 -8.16 6.43
CA ILE A 116 -0.48 -6.97 7.27
C ILE A 116 -1.00 -7.16 8.70
N LEU A 117 -1.97 -8.06 8.93
CA LEU A 117 -2.45 -8.39 10.27
C LEU A 117 -1.41 -9.12 11.12
N GLN A 118 -0.33 -9.63 10.51
CA GLN A 118 0.79 -10.26 11.20
C GLN A 118 1.94 -9.28 11.49
N LEU A 119 1.74 -7.98 11.25
CA LEU A 119 2.69 -6.95 11.64
C LEU A 119 2.85 -6.94 13.16
N ASP A 120 4.05 -7.28 13.62
CA ASP A 120 4.46 -7.25 15.01
C ASP A 120 5.89 -6.73 15.14
N ASN A 121 6.43 -6.73 16.35
CA ASN A 121 7.78 -6.22 16.61
C ASN A 121 8.88 -6.98 15.85
N LEU A 122 8.69 -8.28 15.55
CA LEU A 122 9.69 -9.04 14.78
C LEU A 122 9.71 -8.57 13.32
N VAL A 123 8.54 -8.32 12.74
CA VAL A 123 8.43 -7.76 11.40
C VAL A 123 9.01 -6.36 11.35
N ILE A 124 8.72 -5.51 12.35
CA ILE A 124 9.26 -4.14 12.42
C ILE A 124 10.80 -4.15 12.49
N ASN A 125 11.39 -5.01 13.33
CA ASN A 125 12.85 -5.15 13.40
C ASN A 125 13.47 -5.62 12.07
N GLU A 126 12.78 -6.47 11.33
CA GLU A 126 13.22 -6.87 9.98
C GLU A 126 13.12 -5.71 8.99
N VAL A 127 12.08 -4.86 9.06
CA VAL A 127 12.01 -3.62 8.25
C VAL A 127 13.22 -2.74 8.52
N GLU A 128 13.57 -2.51 9.80
CA GLU A 128 14.76 -1.73 10.17
C GLU A 128 16.05 -2.35 9.57
N THR A 129 16.17 -3.67 9.66
CA THR A 129 17.30 -4.42 9.10
C THR A 129 17.38 -4.27 7.57
N LEU A 130 16.25 -4.33 6.86
CA LEU A 130 16.18 -4.15 5.41
C LEU A 130 16.54 -2.72 4.99
N VAL A 131 16.09 -1.71 5.74
CA VAL A 131 16.40 -0.30 5.49
C VAL A 131 17.90 -0.03 5.61
N LEU A 132 18.57 -0.62 6.61
CA LEU A 132 20.01 -0.46 6.83
C LEU A 132 20.89 -1.11 5.75
N LYS A 133 20.35 -2.08 5.00
CA LYS A 133 21.07 -2.80 3.93
C LYS A 133 20.98 -2.11 2.57
N LYS A 134 20.16 -1.06 2.44
CA LYS A 134 19.87 -0.36 1.19
C LYS A 134 20.77 0.86 1.01
#